data_AF-A0A1C2G0A2-F1
#
_entry.id   AF-A0A1C2G0A2-F1
#
_cell.length_a   1.000
_cell.length_b   1.000
_cell.length_c   1.000
_cell.angle_alpha   90.00
_cell.angle_beta   90.00
_cell.angle_gamma   90.00
#
_symmetry.space_group_name_H-M   'P 1'
#
loop_
_entity.id
_entity.type
_entity.pdbx_description
1 polymer ?
#
loop_
_entity_poly.entity_id
_entity_poly.type
_entity_poly.pdbx_seq_one_letter_code
_entity_poly.pdbx_strand_id
1 'polypeptide(L)'
;MRNAWYGRVALAALLAIGLYPLSPYFVPLFMGAVLCTVGWRVQLAVERALSLPRWGGATLHALTWLAVIVLPSWLVIQTLAAKLAPRIARWKSGAPLVTVPPQLAHARFIGPWLARHLHKLNANVLVHYLGNHSDLIKASLGHVWIFLLHTLIASAVVFSLALRGEKMRAELIWVAETLWGPRGQQVLTAAADAARSVMLGVIGVGLVEGGLIGLSYGLAGMPLWSIWLIATALLSAIPFGAGAVLALVCGWLMLTGHVFAGLLTAAWGAAVITAADLLLRPLVTGKESSVPFMALLLSILGGAKVFGLVGVIAGPLLIMLAASLWQSWLRQPQLPPPA
;
A
#
# COMPACT_ATOMS: atom_id res chain seq x y z
N MET A 1 18.60 -19.24 -40.13
CA MET A 1 17.66 -18.30 -39.46
C MET A 1 16.40 -18.98 -38.91
N ARG A 2 15.74 -19.91 -39.63
CA ARG A 2 14.50 -20.59 -39.17
C ARG A 2 14.66 -21.42 -37.87
N ASN A 3 15.80 -22.09 -37.67
CA ASN A 3 16.06 -22.86 -36.44
C ASN A 3 16.28 -21.99 -35.19
N ALA A 4 16.78 -20.76 -35.36
CA ALA A 4 16.96 -19.82 -34.25
C ALA A 4 15.61 -19.26 -33.75
N TRP A 5 14.63 -19.13 -34.65
CA TRP A 5 13.26 -18.75 -34.30
C TRP A 5 12.58 -19.83 -33.44
N TYR A 6 12.60 -21.10 -33.87
CA TYR A 6 12.01 -22.20 -33.10
C TYR A 6 12.68 -22.35 -31.72
N GLY A 7 14.00 -22.17 -31.63
CA GLY A 7 14.72 -22.18 -30.35
C GLY A 7 14.27 -21.07 -29.39
N ARG A 8 14.07 -19.83 -29.88
CA ARG A 8 13.56 -18.71 -29.07
C ARG A 8 12.13 -18.93 -28.62
N VAL A 9 11.27 -19.44 -29.51
CA VAL A 9 9.87 -19.75 -29.18
C VAL A 9 9.79 -20.89 -28.16
N ALA A 10 10.57 -21.96 -28.32
CA ALA A 10 10.63 -23.07 -27.38
C ALA A 10 11.15 -22.62 -26.00
N LEU A 11 12.20 -21.79 -25.97
CA LEU A 11 12.70 -21.20 -24.73
C LEU A 11 11.65 -20.33 -24.04
N ALA A 12 10.97 -19.45 -24.80
CA ALA A 12 9.90 -18.61 -24.26
C ALA A 12 8.75 -19.44 -23.70
N ALA A 13 8.35 -20.53 -24.39
CA ALA A 13 7.33 -21.45 -23.93
C ALA A 13 7.75 -22.19 -22.65
N LEU A 14 9.00 -22.69 -22.58
CA LEU A 14 9.55 -23.35 -21.39
C LEU A 14 9.61 -22.39 -20.20
N LEU A 15 10.03 -21.14 -20.42
CA LEU A 15 10.02 -20.10 -19.39
C LEU A 15 8.59 -19.79 -18.94
N ALA A 16 7.64 -19.66 -19.86
CA ALA A 16 6.24 -19.41 -19.51
C ALA A 16 5.64 -20.56 -18.68
N ILE A 17 5.91 -21.81 -19.05
CA ILE A 17 5.48 -23.00 -18.32
C ILE A 17 6.15 -23.07 -16.94
N GLY A 18 7.45 -22.78 -16.85
CA GLY A 18 8.18 -22.76 -15.58
C GLY A 18 7.75 -21.63 -14.64
N LEU A 19 7.32 -20.49 -15.18
CA LEU A 19 6.83 -19.34 -14.42
C LEU A 19 5.34 -19.44 -14.05
N TYR A 20 4.55 -20.26 -14.75
CA TYR A 20 3.11 -20.40 -14.48
C TYR A 20 2.80 -20.82 -13.02
N PRO A 21 3.51 -21.80 -12.40
CA PRO A 21 3.32 -22.12 -10.98
C PRO A 21 3.60 -20.96 -10.03
N LEU A 22 4.40 -19.97 -10.45
CA LEU A 22 4.70 -18.78 -9.66
C LEU A 22 3.61 -17.69 -9.80
N SER A 23 2.64 -17.86 -10.70
CA SER A 23 1.58 -16.87 -10.93
C SER A 23 0.81 -16.46 -9.66
N PRO A 24 0.51 -17.35 -8.69
CA PRO A 24 -0.15 -16.92 -7.44
C PRO A 24 0.74 -15.99 -6.59
N TYR A 25 2.06 -16.07 -6.79
CA TYR A 25 3.07 -15.28 -6.08
C TYR A 25 3.62 -14.14 -6.92
N PHE A 26 3.01 -13.82 -8.07
CA PHE A 26 3.46 -12.73 -8.93
C PHE A 26 3.58 -11.41 -8.16
N VAL A 27 2.55 -11.06 -7.37
CA VAL A 27 2.51 -9.81 -6.61
C VAL A 27 3.64 -9.72 -5.56
N PRO A 28 3.84 -10.70 -4.66
CA PRO A 28 4.92 -10.60 -3.68
C PRO A 28 6.31 -10.70 -4.33
N LEU A 29 6.47 -11.43 -5.44
CA LEU A 29 7.71 -11.42 -6.22
C LEU A 29 7.99 -10.04 -6.82
N PHE A 30 7.00 -9.44 -7.48
CA PHE A 30 7.08 -8.10 -8.05
C PHE A 30 7.37 -7.05 -6.98
N MET A 31 6.60 -7.06 -5.90
CA MET A 31 6.79 -6.14 -4.78
C MET A 31 8.14 -6.33 -4.12
N GLY A 32 8.59 -7.57 -3.92
CA GLY A 32 9.93 -7.84 -3.38
C GLY A 32 11.04 -7.27 -4.26
N ALA A 33 10.92 -7.39 -5.58
CA ALA A 33 11.87 -6.80 -6.52
C ALA A 33 11.88 -5.26 -6.43
N VAL A 34 10.69 -4.64 -6.40
CA VAL A 34 10.56 -3.18 -6.28
C VAL A 34 11.08 -2.68 -4.93
N LEU A 35 10.72 -3.32 -3.82
CA LEU A 35 11.21 -2.97 -2.48
C LEU A 35 12.73 -3.11 -2.38
N CYS A 36 13.29 -4.14 -3.03
CA CYS A 36 14.72 -4.32 -3.13
C CYS A 36 15.41 -3.16 -3.88
N THR A 37 14.85 -2.68 -5.00
CA THR A 37 15.44 -1.54 -5.72
C THR A 37 15.34 -0.24 -4.91
N VAL A 38 14.25 -0.02 -4.18
CA VAL A 38 14.03 1.17 -3.35
C VAL A 38 15.05 1.25 -2.21
N GLY A 39 15.20 0.19 -1.43
CA GLY A 39 16.06 0.19 -0.24
C GLY A 39 17.53 -0.13 -0.53
N TRP A 40 17.90 -0.49 -1.76
CA TRP A 40 19.27 -0.85 -2.14
C TRP A 40 20.31 0.19 -1.71
N ARG A 41 20.05 1.49 -1.96
CA ARG A 41 20.99 2.56 -1.59
C ARG A 41 21.18 2.66 -0.08
N VAL A 42 20.10 2.47 0.69
CA VAL A 42 20.14 2.47 2.16
C VAL A 42 20.91 1.26 2.66
N GLN A 43 20.65 0.07 2.11
CA GLN A 43 21.39 -1.14 2.44
C GLN A 43 22.90 -0.94 2.25
N LEU A 44 23.35 -0.45 1.08
CA LEU A 44 24.77 -0.20 0.83
C LEU A 44 25.38 0.81 1.81
N ALA A 45 24.62 1.84 2.18
CA ALA A 45 25.07 2.83 3.16
C ALA A 45 25.22 2.21 4.56
N VAL A 46 24.27 1.38 4.98
CA VAL A 46 24.31 0.67 6.27
C VAL A 46 25.45 -0.37 6.30
N GLU A 47 25.64 -1.12 5.22
CA GLU A 47 26.74 -2.08 5.08
C GLU A 47 28.11 -1.39 5.25
N ARG A 48 28.29 -0.21 4.64
CA ARG A 48 29.51 0.58 4.77
C ARG A 48 29.67 1.20 6.16
N ALA A 49 28.60 1.76 6.72
CA ALA A 49 28.64 2.44 8.01
C ALA A 49 28.89 1.47 9.18
N LEU A 50 28.33 0.26 9.11
CA LEU A 50 28.43 -0.76 10.16
C LEU A 50 29.41 -1.89 9.82
N SER A 51 30.14 -1.78 8.71
CA SER A 51 31.05 -2.83 8.21
C SER A 51 30.40 -4.22 8.13
N LEU A 52 29.12 -4.27 7.76
CA LEU A 52 28.36 -5.52 7.72
C LEU A 52 28.69 -6.33 6.46
N PRO A 53 28.74 -7.66 6.56
CA PRO A 53 28.76 -8.52 5.37
C PRO A 53 27.44 -8.39 4.60
N ARG A 54 27.47 -8.72 3.30
CA ARG A 54 26.30 -8.60 2.40
C ARG A 54 25.04 -9.30 2.90
N TRP A 55 25.18 -10.46 3.55
CA TRP A 55 24.04 -11.15 4.13
C TRP A 55 23.40 -10.37 5.27
N GLY A 56 24.20 -9.69 6.10
CA GLY A 56 23.72 -8.86 7.20
C GLY A 56 22.96 -7.63 6.70
N GLY A 57 23.50 -6.95 5.69
CA GLY A 57 22.81 -5.85 5.01
C GLY A 57 21.50 -6.28 4.37
N ALA A 58 21.50 -7.40 3.64
CA ALA A 58 20.29 -7.97 3.03
C ALA A 58 19.24 -8.36 4.07
N THR A 59 19.64 -8.94 5.21
CA THR A 59 18.73 -9.29 6.31
C THR A 59 18.10 -8.04 6.91
N LEU A 60 18.90 -7.01 7.23
CA LEU A 60 18.36 -5.75 7.76
C LEU A 60 17.40 -5.09 6.79
N HIS A 61 17.70 -5.12 5.49
CA HIS A 61 16.83 -4.58 4.45
C HIS A 61 15.47 -5.32 4.41
N ALA A 62 15.48 -6.65 4.38
CA ALA A 62 14.26 -7.44 4.41
C ALA A 62 13.46 -7.25 5.70
N LEU A 63 14.12 -7.24 6.86
CA LEU A 63 13.48 -7.03 8.17
C LEU A 63 12.88 -5.63 8.31
N THR A 64 13.52 -4.62 7.71
CA THR A 64 12.99 -3.25 7.73
C THR A 64 11.64 -3.20 7.02
N TRP A 65 11.53 -3.77 5.82
CA TRP A 65 10.25 -3.81 5.10
C TRP A 65 9.20 -4.66 5.79
N LEU A 66 9.60 -5.80 6.35
CA LEU A 66 8.72 -6.62 7.16
C LEU A 66 8.17 -5.83 8.36
N ALA A 67 9.03 -5.11 9.09
CA ALA A 67 8.65 -4.31 10.23
C ALA A 67 7.71 -3.15 9.83
N VAL A 68 8.03 -2.43 8.75
CA VAL A 68 7.21 -1.31 8.24
C VAL A 68 5.77 -1.74 7.96
N ILE A 69 5.53 -2.99 7.54
CA ILE A 69 4.20 -3.49 7.19
C ILE A 69 3.53 -4.24 8.36
N VAL A 70 4.28 -5.11 9.04
CA VAL A 70 3.75 -5.99 10.09
C VAL A 70 3.50 -5.23 11.39
N LEU A 71 4.36 -4.27 11.75
CA LEU A 71 4.24 -3.55 13.03
C LEU A 71 2.96 -2.71 13.11
N PRO A 72 2.59 -1.88 12.11
CA PRO A 72 1.29 -1.20 12.10
C PRO A 72 0.11 -2.18 12.16
N SER A 73 0.18 -3.27 11.39
CA SER A 73 -0.87 -4.28 11.35
C SER A 73 -1.08 -4.94 12.71
N TRP A 74 0.02 -5.27 13.39
CA TRP A 74 0.01 -5.83 14.74
C TRP A 74 -0.57 -4.86 15.77
N LEU A 75 -0.21 -3.56 15.70
CA LEU A 75 -0.78 -2.53 16.57
C LEU A 75 -2.31 -2.39 16.38
N VAL A 76 -2.80 -2.46 15.14
CA VAL A 76 -4.25 -2.44 14.86
C VAL A 76 -4.93 -3.66 15.48
N ILE A 77 -4.38 -4.85 15.27
CA ILE A 77 -4.96 -6.09 15.80
C ILE A 77 -5.02 -6.03 17.33
N GLN A 78 -3.95 -5.59 17.99
CA GLN A 78 -3.91 -5.46 19.44
C GLN A 78 -4.94 -4.43 19.96
N THR A 79 -4.97 -3.24 19.36
CA THR A 79 -5.89 -2.18 19.79
C THR A 79 -7.36 -2.57 19.56
N LEU A 80 -7.67 -3.21 18.44
CA LEU A 80 -8.99 -3.76 18.17
C LEU A 80 -9.35 -4.87 19.15
N ALA A 81 -8.47 -5.86 19.34
CA ALA A 81 -8.71 -6.98 20.23
C ALA A 81 -8.99 -6.51 21.66
N ALA A 82 -8.16 -5.58 22.18
CA ALA A 82 -8.31 -5.03 23.52
C ALA A 82 -9.65 -4.30 23.73
N LYS A 83 -10.19 -3.63 22.69
CA LYS A 83 -11.48 -2.92 22.80
C LYS A 83 -12.69 -3.78 22.47
N LEU A 84 -12.55 -4.74 21.57
CA LEU A 84 -13.64 -5.60 21.11
C LEU A 84 -13.87 -6.81 22.01
N ALA A 85 -12.82 -7.45 22.52
CA ALA A 85 -12.94 -8.64 23.38
C ALA A 85 -13.88 -8.43 24.60
N PRO A 86 -13.73 -7.37 25.41
CA PRO A 86 -14.64 -7.15 26.54
C PRO A 86 -16.05 -6.78 26.09
N ARG A 87 -16.22 -6.11 24.95
CA ARG A 87 -17.54 -5.79 24.37
C ARG A 87 -18.26 -7.06 23.91
N ILE A 88 -17.54 -7.96 23.25
CA ILE A 88 -18.06 -9.26 22.80
C ILE A 88 -18.43 -10.11 24.02
N ALA A 89 -17.61 -10.12 25.08
CA ALA A 89 -17.93 -10.84 26.31
C ALA A 89 -19.22 -10.32 26.98
N ARG A 90 -19.37 -9.00 27.10
CA ARG A 90 -20.60 -8.36 27.62
C ARG A 90 -21.82 -8.61 26.74
N TRP A 91 -21.62 -8.67 25.43
CA TRP A 91 -22.69 -8.96 24.50
C TRP A 91 -23.20 -10.41 24.64
N LYS A 92 -22.28 -11.37 24.84
CA LYS A 92 -22.65 -12.75 25.15
C LYS A 92 -23.47 -12.88 26.45
N SER A 93 -23.32 -11.96 27.39
CA SER A 93 -24.14 -11.89 28.61
C SER A 93 -25.44 -11.07 28.44
N GLY A 94 -25.86 -10.75 27.21
CA GLY A 94 -27.13 -10.08 26.91
C GLY A 94 -27.07 -8.54 26.81
N ALA A 95 -25.89 -7.93 26.95
CA ALA A 95 -25.76 -6.47 26.79
C ALA A 95 -25.68 -6.06 25.30
N PRO A 96 -26.03 -4.81 24.93
CA PRO A 96 -25.82 -4.32 23.57
C PRO A 96 -24.32 -4.25 23.20
N LEU A 97 -23.95 -4.71 22.00
CA LEU A 97 -22.57 -4.67 21.50
C LEU A 97 -22.13 -3.24 21.14
N VAL A 98 -23.04 -2.45 20.57
CA VAL A 98 -22.80 -1.06 20.17
C VAL A 98 -23.81 -0.15 20.87
N THR A 99 -23.33 0.79 21.66
CA THR A 99 -24.14 1.77 22.37
C THR A 99 -24.02 3.15 21.73
N VAL A 100 -25.07 3.96 21.87
CA VAL A 100 -25.01 5.37 21.47
C VAL A 100 -23.99 6.06 22.37
N PRO A 101 -22.97 6.76 21.81
CA PRO A 101 -22.08 7.56 22.62
C PRO A 101 -22.89 8.54 23.49
N PRO A 102 -22.59 8.67 24.80
CA PRO A 102 -23.37 9.52 25.71
C PRO A 102 -23.54 10.95 25.18
N GLN A 103 -22.54 11.47 24.49
CA GLN A 103 -22.52 12.79 23.87
C GLN A 103 -23.58 12.93 22.76
N LEU A 104 -23.82 11.87 22.00
CA LEU A 104 -24.79 11.84 20.90
C LEU A 104 -26.20 11.49 21.35
N ALA A 105 -26.36 10.85 22.52
CA ALA A 105 -27.67 10.49 23.07
C ALA A 105 -28.53 11.73 23.35
N HIS A 106 -27.90 12.86 23.67
CA HIS A 106 -28.57 14.13 23.98
C HIS A 106 -28.89 14.98 22.73
N ALA A 107 -28.41 14.58 21.54
CA ALA A 107 -28.69 15.32 20.31
C ALA A 107 -30.15 15.13 19.88
N ARG A 108 -30.92 16.22 19.81
CA ARG A 108 -32.38 16.23 19.59
C ARG A 108 -32.87 15.40 18.39
N PHE A 109 -32.12 15.40 17.29
CA PHE A 109 -32.49 14.66 16.07
C PHE A 109 -31.67 13.39 15.88
N ILE A 110 -30.36 13.45 16.13
CA ILE A 110 -29.42 12.33 15.87
C ILE A 110 -29.51 11.24 16.94
N GLY A 111 -29.68 11.61 18.21
CA GLY A 111 -29.73 10.67 19.33
C GLY A 111 -30.85 9.64 19.19
N PRO A 112 -32.12 10.05 19.03
CA PRO A 112 -33.24 9.13 18.85
C PRO A 112 -33.18 8.32 17.53
N TRP A 113 -32.64 8.91 16.46
CA TRP A 113 -32.43 8.20 15.19
C TRP A 113 -31.38 7.08 15.36
N LEU A 114 -30.24 7.41 15.98
CA LEU A 114 -29.12 6.50 16.19
C LEU A 114 -29.48 5.41 17.20
N ALA A 115 -30.16 5.75 18.30
CA ALA A 115 -30.64 4.79 19.29
C ALA A 115 -31.56 3.74 18.67
N ARG A 116 -32.51 4.15 17.82
CA ARG A 116 -33.41 3.21 17.13
C ARG A 116 -32.66 2.28 16.16
N HIS A 117 -31.71 2.80 15.39
CA HIS A 117 -30.92 1.98 14.45
C HIS A 117 -29.95 1.05 15.18
N LEU A 118 -29.27 1.52 16.23
CA LEU A 118 -28.38 0.68 17.04
C LEU A 118 -29.15 -0.37 17.85
N HIS A 119 -30.36 -0.06 18.33
CA HIS A 119 -31.21 -1.05 18.99
C HIS A 119 -31.64 -2.15 18.03
N LYS A 120 -32.06 -1.81 16.81
CA LYS A 120 -32.32 -2.80 15.74
C LYS A 120 -31.11 -3.64 15.40
N LEU A 121 -29.91 -3.05 15.37
CA LEU A 121 -28.66 -3.79 15.15
C LEU A 121 -28.37 -4.76 16.31
N ASN A 122 -28.48 -4.31 17.57
CA ASN A 122 -28.22 -5.16 18.74
C ASN A 122 -29.25 -6.26 18.96
N ALA A 123 -30.52 -6.04 18.59
CA ALA A 123 -31.62 -6.97 18.80
C ALA A 123 -31.55 -8.12 17.78
N ASN A 124 -30.78 -9.19 18.07
CA ASN A 124 -30.64 -10.45 17.32
C ASN A 124 -30.27 -10.36 15.82
N VAL A 125 -30.36 -9.19 15.19
CA VAL A 125 -29.93 -8.93 13.81
C VAL A 125 -28.43 -9.10 13.73
N LEU A 126 -27.63 -8.61 14.67
CA LEU A 126 -26.19 -8.80 14.60
C LEU A 126 -25.79 -10.28 14.79
N VAL A 127 -26.46 -11.06 15.65
CA VAL A 127 -26.22 -12.51 15.78
C VAL A 127 -26.55 -13.21 14.46
N HIS A 128 -27.72 -12.91 13.90
CA HIS A 128 -28.20 -13.53 12.66
C HIS A 128 -27.39 -13.09 11.44
N TYR A 129 -26.97 -11.82 11.39
CA TYR A 129 -26.17 -11.24 10.31
C TYR A 129 -24.72 -11.72 10.39
N LEU A 130 -24.11 -11.77 11.58
CA LEU A 130 -22.77 -12.35 11.77
C LEU A 130 -22.78 -13.87 11.58
N GLY A 131 -23.87 -14.56 11.90
CA GLY A 131 -24.07 -15.99 11.65
C GLY A 131 -24.19 -16.31 10.16
N ASN A 132 -25.14 -15.65 9.48
CA ASN A 132 -25.41 -15.84 8.05
C ASN A 132 -24.31 -15.28 7.15
N HIS A 133 -23.52 -14.31 7.63
CA HIS A 133 -22.36 -13.76 6.92
C HIS A 133 -21.04 -14.12 7.61
N SER A 134 -21.00 -15.22 8.36
CA SER A 134 -19.76 -15.71 8.97
C SER A 134 -18.67 -15.94 7.92
N ASP A 135 -19.06 -16.23 6.68
CA ASP A 135 -18.16 -16.34 5.53
C ASP A 135 -17.51 -15.00 5.15
N LEU A 136 -18.18 -13.86 5.29
CA LEU A 136 -17.56 -12.55 5.07
C LEU A 136 -16.49 -12.25 6.13
N ILE A 137 -16.74 -12.63 7.38
CA ILE A 137 -15.78 -12.46 8.48
C ILE A 137 -14.57 -13.38 8.27
N LYS A 138 -14.81 -14.66 7.95
CA LYS A 138 -13.75 -15.62 7.64
C LYS A 138 -12.94 -15.19 6.42
N ALA A 139 -13.60 -14.70 5.37
CA ALA A 139 -12.94 -14.17 4.18
C ALA A 139 -12.06 -12.96 4.53
N SER A 140 -12.56 -12.04 5.37
CA SER A 140 -11.80 -10.87 5.83
C SER A 140 -10.53 -11.28 6.61
N LEU A 141 -10.66 -12.24 7.54
CA LEU A 141 -9.51 -12.80 8.26
C LEU A 141 -8.54 -13.53 7.30
N GLY A 142 -9.08 -14.24 6.31
CA GLY A 142 -8.30 -14.85 5.23
C GLY A 142 -7.50 -13.83 4.44
N HIS A 143 -8.07 -12.67 4.10
CA HIS A 143 -7.37 -11.60 3.40
C HIS A 143 -6.22 -11.00 4.22
N VAL A 144 -6.41 -10.82 5.54
CA VAL A 144 -5.33 -10.38 6.44
C VAL A 144 -4.20 -11.42 6.49
N TRP A 145 -4.55 -12.71 6.61
CA TRP A 145 -3.57 -13.79 6.60
C TRP A 145 -2.78 -13.87 5.28
N ILE A 146 -3.48 -13.80 4.15
CA ILE A 146 -2.89 -13.78 2.82
C ILE A 146 -1.96 -12.56 2.66
N PHE A 147 -2.38 -11.38 3.12
CA PHE A 147 -1.55 -10.16 3.10
C PHE A 147 -0.26 -10.33 3.91
N LEU A 148 -0.32 -10.94 5.09
CA LEU A 148 0.86 -11.24 5.91
C LEU A 148 1.79 -12.24 5.20
N LEU A 149 1.25 -13.29 4.59
CA LEU A 149 2.03 -14.24 3.79
C LEU A 149 2.70 -13.56 2.59
N HIS A 150 1.98 -12.71 1.87
CA HIS A 150 2.54 -11.93 0.75
C HIS A 150 3.68 -11.04 1.21
N THR A 151 3.52 -10.40 2.37
CA THR A 151 4.56 -9.55 2.97
C THR A 151 5.81 -10.36 3.35
N LEU A 152 5.62 -11.54 3.93
CA LEU A 152 6.72 -12.45 4.27
C LEU A 152 7.47 -12.91 3.01
N ILE A 153 6.75 -13.32 1.98
CA ILE A 153 7.35 -13.75 0.70
C ILE A 153 8.07 -12.57 0.04
N ALA A 154 7.47 -11.39 -0.04
CA ALA A 154 8.12 -10.21 -0.58
C ALA A 154 9.41 -9.86 0.17
N SER A 155 9.42 -10.00 1.50
CA SER A 155 10.61 -9.79 2.33
C SER A 155 11.69 -10.85 2.06
N ALA A 156 11.32 -12.12 1.87
CA ALA A 156 12.24 -13.18 1.48
C ALA A 156 12.84 -12.95 0.07
N VAL A 157 12.04 -12.38 -0.84
CA VAL A 157 12.50 -11.96 -2.17
C VAL A 157 13.46 -10.79 -2.06
N VAL A 158 13.16 -9.78 -1.24
CA VAL A 158 14.11 -8.68 -0.94
C VAL A 158 15.42 -9.26 -0.45
N PHE A 159 15.41 -10.15 0.55
CA PHE A 159 16.63 -10.78 1.06
C PHE A 159 17.42 -11.50 -0.04
N SER A 160 16.75 -12.33 -0.84
CA SER A 160 17.37 -13.15 -1.88
C SER A 160 17.99 -12.30 -3.00
N LEU A 161 17.26 -11.27 -3.46
CA LEU A 161 17.74 -10.33 -4.47
C LEU A 161 18.84 -9.44 -3.91
N ALA A 162 18.70 -8.96 -2.68
CA ALA A 162 19.68 -8.12 -2.02
C ALA A 162 21.03 -8.84 -1.83
N LEU A 163 20.98 -10.13 -1.49
CA LEU A 163 22.17 -10.95 -1.28
C LEU A 163 22.99 -11.14 -2.58
N ARG A 164 22.32 -11.20 -3.74
CA ARG A 164 22.93 -11.50 -5.06
C ARG A 164 22.77 -10.35 -6.06
N GLY A 165 22.51 -9.14 -5.59
CA GLY A 165 22.02 -8.04 -6.42
C GLY A 165 22.95 -7.65 -7.55
N GLU A 166 24.27 -7.74 -7.37
CA GLU A 166 25.25 -7.42 -8.42
C GLU A 166 25.20 -8.41 -9.60
N LYS A 167 25.12 -9.72 -9.30
CA LYS A 167 25.00 -10.76 -10.33
C LYS A 167 23.65 -10.66 -11.05
N MET A 168 22.57 -10.53 -10.29
CA MET A 168 21.22 -10.39 -10.85
C MET A 168 21.10 -9.15 -11.74
N ARG A 169 21.70 -8.02 -11.33
CA ARG A 169 21.73 -6.81 -12.15
C ARG A 169 22.46 -7.03 -13.47
N ALA A 170 23.60 -7.71 -13.47
CA ALA A 170 24.33 -8.00 -14.70
C ALA A 170 23.52 -8.87 -15.67
N GLU A 171 22.85 -9.90 -15.15
CA GLU A 171 21.95 -10.75 -15.94
C GLU A 171 20.75 -9.97 -16.50
N LEU A 172 20.12 -9.11 -15.68
CA LEU A 172 19.01 -8.26 -16.13
C LEU A 172 19.44 -7.28 -17.22
N ILE A 173 20.64 -6.70 -17.12
CA ILE A 173 21.20 -5.83 -18.16
C ILE A 173 21.41 -6.62 -19.45
N TRP A 174 22.02 -7.80 -19.36
CA TRP A 174 22.25 -8.65 -20.53
C TRP A 174 20.94 -9.07 -21.22
N VAL A 175 19.91 -9.44 -20.45
CA VAL A 175 18.57 -9.74 -20.98
C VAL A 175 17.96 -8.50 -21.64
N ALA A 176 18.06 -7.34 -20.99
CA ALA A 176 17.50 -6.11 -21.54
C ALA A 176 18.21 -5.69 -22.83
N GLU A 177 19.53 -5.81 -22.91
CA GLU A 177 20.30 -5.53 -24.12
C GLU A 177 19.96 -6.50 -25.25
N THR A 178 19.66 -7.75 -24.93
CA THR A 178 19.22 -8.76 -25.89
C THR A 178 17.84 -8.43 -26.48
N LEU A 179 16.93 -7.84 -25.68
CA LEU A 179 15.55 -7.53 -26.08
C LEU A 179 15.41 -6.16 -26.76
N TRP A 180 16.09 -5.13 -26.24
CA TRP A 180 15.97 -3.74 -26.69
C TRP A 180 17.24 -3.19 -27.34
N GLY A 181 18.23 -4.06 -27.62
CA GLY A 181 19.50 -3.67 -28.23
C GLY A 181 20.34 -2.78 -27.30
N PRO A 182 21.17 -1.86 -27.85
CA PRO A 182 22.06 -0.99 -27.08
C PRO A 182 21.37 -0.09 -26.03
N ARG A 183 20.04 0.01 -26.04
CA ARG A 183 19.25 0.77 -25.07
C ARG A 183 18.70 -0.05 -23.92
N GLY A 184 18.92 -1.37 -23.90
CA GLY A 184 18.39 -2.25 -22.86
C GLY A 184 18.70 -1.77 -21.45
N GLN A 185 19.94 -1.33 -21.21
CA GLN A 185 20.33 -0.77 -19.92
C GLN A 185 19.56 0.51 -19.57
N GLN A 186 19.31 1.40 -20.54
CA GLN A 186 18.53 2.64 -20.32
C GLN A 186 17.07 2.34 -20.00
N VAL A 187 16.48 1.35 -20.68
CA VAL A 187 15.10 0.90 -20.40
C VAL A 187 14.99 0.31 -19.00
N LEU A 188 15.93 -0.55 -18.62
CA LEU A 188 15.96 -1.19 -17.30
C LEU A 188 16.15 -0.17 -16.17
N THR A 189 17.06 0.79 -16.36
CA THR A 189 17.30 1.86 -15.38
C THR A 189 16.10 2.79 -15.26
N ALA A 190 15.47 3.18 -16.38
CA ALA A 190 14.23 3.96 -16.35
C ALA A 190 13.09 3.23 -15.63
N ALA A 191 12.94 1.92 -15.84
CA ALA A 191 11.94 1.13 -15.12
C ALA A 191 12.25 1.05 -13.61
N ALA A 192 13.51 0.84 -13.23
CA ALA A 192 13.91 0.82 -11.82
C ALA A 192 13.70 2.17 -11.13
N ASP A 193 14.03 3.27 -11.81
CA ASP A 193 13.84 4.63 -11.30
C ASP A 193 12.34 4.96 -11.18
N ALA A 194 11.52 4.61 -12.17
CA ALA A 194 10.07 4.78 -12.10
C ALA A 194 9.46 3.99 -10.93
N ALA A 195 9.81 2.71 -10.78
CA ALA A 195 9.35 1.89 -9.65
C ALA A 195 9.75 2.51 -8.30
N ARG A 196 10.99 3.00 -8.20
CA ARG A 196 11.52 3.62 -6.99
C ARG A 196 10.81 4.92 -6.64
N SER A 197 10.64 5.81 -7.63
CA SER A 197 9.94 7.09 -7.47
C SER A 197 8.51 6.90 -6.99
N VAL A 198 7.77 5.96 -7.59
CA VAL A 198 6.39 5.68 -7.19
C VAL A 198 6.31 5.08 -5.80
N MET A 199 7.17 4.11 -5.46
CA MET A 199 7.15 3.52 -4.11
C MET A 199 7.54 4.50 -3.02
N LEU A 200 8.59 5.31 -3.25
CA LEU A 200 8.94 6.37 -2.33
C LEU A 200 7.81 7.38 -2.20
N GLY A 201 7.08 7.66 -3.28
CA GLY A 201 5.91 8.55 -3.26
C GLY A 201 4.79 8.00 -2.39
N VAL A 202 4.38 6.75 -2.63
CA VAL A 202 3.31 6.09 -1.87
C VAL A 202 3.67 5.95 -0.39
N ILE A 203 4.85 5.41 -0.09
CA ILE A 203 5.28 5.16 1.29
C ILE A 203 5.60 6.48 2.00
N GLY A 204 6.31 7.40 1.34
CA GLY A 204 6.69 8.68 1.91
C GLY A 204 5.48 9.56 2.23
N VAL A 205 4.55 9.70 1.27
CA VAL A 205 3.30 10.45 1.50
C VAL A 205 2.45 9.78 2.57
N GLY A 206 2.31 8.45 2.54
CA GLY A 206 1.57 7.72 3.57
C GLY A 206 2.15 7.85 4.98
N LEU A 207 3.47 7.88 5.14
CA LEU A 207 4.12 8.11 6.43
C LEU A 207 3.92 9.55 6.92
N VAL A 208 4.01 10.54 6.03
CA VAL A 208 3.82 11.94 6.40
C VAL A 208 2.35 12.24 6.72
N GLU A 209 1.42 11.90 5.83
CA GLU A 209 -0.01 12.12 6.05
C GLU A 209 -0.51 11.28 7.22
N GLY A 210 -0.21 9.98 7.22
CA GLY A 210 -0.56 9.09 8.32
C GLY A 210 -0.02 9.60 9.66
N GLY A 211 1.28 9.88 9.74
CA GLY A 211 1.94 10.32 10.96
C GLY A 211 1.42 11.67 11.46
N LEU A 212 1.48 12.71 10.62
CA LEU A 212 1.15 14.08 11.04
C LEU A 212 -0.35 14.28 11.25
N ILE A 213 -1.20 13.74 10.37
CA ILE A 213 -2.66 13.82 10.52
C ILE A 213 -3.11 12.88 11.64
N GLY A 214 -2.57 11.66 11.69
CA GLY A 214 -2.88 10.70 12.76
C GLY A 214 -2.52 11.19 14.16
N LEU A 215 -1.41 11.92 14.30
CA LEU A 215 -1.05 12.56 15.57
C LEU A 215 -2.11 13.58 16.01
N SER A 216 -2.64 14.36 15.07
CA SER A 216 -3.71 15.32 15.36
C SER A 216 -4.98 14.62 15.87
N TYR A 217 -5.31 13.42 15.39
CA TYR A 217 -6.41 12.63 15.93
C TYR A 217 -6.20 12.25 17.39
N GLY A 218 -4.96 11.87 17.75
CA GLY A 218 -4.59 11.56 19.13
C GLY A 218 -4.73 12.78 20.04
N LEU A 219 -4.22 13.93 19.61
CA LEU A 219 -4.32 15.20 20.35
C LEU A 219 -5.77 15.69 20.49
N ALA A 220 -6.61 15.42 19.49
CA ALA A 220 -8.03 15.74 19.53
C ALA A 220 -8.86 14.78 20.41
N GLY A 221 -8.23 13.76 21.01
CA GLY A 221 -8.92 12.79 21.86
C GLY A 221 -9.76 11.77 21.08
N MET A 222 -9.47 11.56 19.80
CA MET A 222 -10.23 10.62 18.96
C MET A 222 -10.13 9.19 19.51
N PRO A 223 -11.26 8.51 19.80
CA PRO A 223 -11.24 7.11 20.16
C PRO A 223 -10.62 6.28 19.03
N LEU A 224 -9.72 5.34 19.39
CA LEU A 224 -9.03 4.50 18.40
C LEU A 224 -8.22 5.31 17.37
N TRP A 225 -7.65 6.45 17.78
CA TRP A 225 -6.84 7.31 16.89
C TRP A 225 -5.75 6.56 16.12
N SER A 226 -5.14 5.52 16.70
CA SER A 226 -4.13 4.67 16.04
C SER A 226 -4.67 3.94 14.81
N ILE A 227 -5.94 3.53 14.83
CA ILE A 227 -6.58 2.89 13.67
C ILE A 227 -6.84 3.93 12.59
N TRP A 228 -7.32 5.10 12.97
CA TRP A 228 -7.56 6.21 12.03
C TRP A 228 -6.26 6.74 11.42
N LEU A 229 -5.17 6.76 12.19
CA LEU A 229 -3.82 7.05 11.73
C LEU A 229 -3.42 6.08 10.62
N ILE A 230 -3.55 4.77 10.86
CA ILE A 230 -3.18 3.73 9.89
C ILE A 230 -4.12 3.74 8.68
N ALA A 231 -5.41 3.97 8.90
CA ALA A 231 -6.37 4.16 7.82
C ALA A 231 -5.98 5.35 6.93
N THR A 232 -5.59 6.48 7.51
CA THR A 232 -5.12 7.66 6.76
C THR A 232 -3.85 7.33 5.97
N ALA A 233 -2.89 6.64 6.59
CA ALA A 233 -1.64 6.22 5.96
C ALA A 233 -1.84 5.26 4.77
N LEU A 234 -2.81 4.35 4.87
CA LEU A 234 -3.12 3.38 3.82
C LEU A 234 -3.94 4.02 2.70
N LEU A 235 -4.92 4.86 3.05
CA LEU A 235 -5.81 5.49 2.08
C LEU A 235 -5.17 6.69 1.38
N SER A 236 -4.06 7.26 1.87
CA SER A 236 -3.30 8.29 1.15
C SER A 236 -2.75 7.84 -0.20
N ALA A 237 -2.54 6.53 -0.37
CA ALA A 237 -2.17 5.92 -1.64
C ALA A 237 -3.28 6.09 -2.69
N ILE A 238 -4.52 6.25 -2.24
CA ILE A 238 -5.70 6.48 -3.07
C ILE A 238 -5.93 7.99 -3.18
N PRO A 239 -6.17 8.54 -4.38
CA PRO A 239 -6.57 9.94 -4.53
C PRO A 239 -7.77 10.27 -3.63
N PHE A 240 -7.67 11.38 -2.90
CA PHE A 240 -8.67 11.83 -1.92
C PHE A 240 -8.91 10.91 -0.71
N GLY A 241 -8.19 9.78 -0.59
CA GLY A 241 -8.45 8.81 0.47
C GLY A 241 -8.12 9.34 1.86
N ALA A 242 -6.96 10.00 2.04
CA ALA A 242 -6.63 10.66 3.31
C ALA A 242 -7.63 11.78 3.67
N GLY A 243 -8.05 12.58 2.69
CA GLY A 243 -9.07 13.61 2.87
C GLY A 243 -10.42 13.07 3.31
N ALA A 244 -10.84 11.92 2.75
CA ALA A 244 -12.08 11.24 3.16
C ALA A 244 -11.99 10.77 4.62
N VAL A 245 -10.86 10.18 5.04
CA VAL A 245 -10.65 9.76 6.43
C VAL A 245 -10.67 10.97 7.37
N LEU A 246 -9.97 12.04 7.02
CA LEU A 246 -9.94 13.29 7.78
C LEU A 246 -11.34 13.85 7.97
N ALA A 247 -12.14 13.94 6.90
CA ALA A 247 -13.50 14.44 6.95
C ALA A 247 -14.38 13.62 7.90
N LEU A 248 -14.24 12.28 7.88
CA LEU A 248 -14.97 11.39 8.79
C LEU A 248 -14.58 11.61 10.25
N VAL A 249 -13.28 11.73 10.55
CA VAL A 249 -12.78 11.96 11.91
C VAL A 249 -13.22 13.32 12.43
N CYS A 250 -13.07 14.38 11.63
CA CYS A 250 -13.48 15.73 12.01
C CYS A 250 -15.00 15.81 12.22
N GLY A 251 -15.78 15.20 11.33
CA GLY A 251 -17.24 15.10 11.48
C GLY A 251 -17.62 14.40 12.78
N TRP A 252 -16.96 13.28 13.11
CA TRP A 252 -17.19 12.58 14.38
C TRP A 252 -16.87 13.45 15.61
N LEU A 253 -15.73 14.14 15.62
CA LEU A 253 -15.33 15.01 16.73
C LEU A 253 -16.35 16.14 16.94
N MET A 254 -16.78 16.80 15.86
CA MET A 254 -17.78 17.86 15.92
C MET A 254 -19.13 17.35 16.42
N LEU A 255 -19.60 16.21 15.92
CA LEU A 255 -20.87 15.61 16.32
C LEU A 255 -20.86 15.14 17.79
N THR A 256 -19.69 14.80 18.33
CA THR A 256 -19.53 14.40 19.74
C THR A 256 -19.24 15.57 20.69
N GLY A 257 -19.38 16.82 20.21
CA GLY A 257 -19.25 18.03 21.03
C GLY A 257 -17.84 18.62 21.07
N HIS A 258 -16.85 17.99 20.44
CA HIS A 258 -15.47 18.48 20.37
C HIS A 258 -15.25 19.37 19.15
N VAL A 259 -16.11 20.39 18.98
CA VAL A 259 -16.14 21.23 17.75
C VAL A 259 -14.81 21.92 17.49
N PHE A 260 -14.21 22.52 18.53
CA PHE A 260 -12.92 23.21 18.40
C PHE A 260 -11.79 22.26 18.00
N ALA A 261 -11.71 21.08 18.64
CA ALA A 261 -10.73 20.06 18.29
C ALA A 261 -10.95 19.53 16.87
N GLY A 262 -12.21 19.35 16.45
CA GLY A 262 -12.56 18.96 15.08
C GLY A 262 -12.14 20.00 14.03
N LEU A 263 -12.37 21.30 14.29
CA LEU A 263 -11.95 22.39 13.41
C LEU A 263 -10.42 22.48 13.29
N LEU A 264 -9.70 22.42 14.42
CA LEU A 264 -8.24 22.43 14.41
C LEU A 264 -7.66 21.21 13.68
N THR A 265 -8.24 20.02 13.90
CA THR A 265 -7.86 18.79 13.19
C THR A 265 -8.08 18.92 11.69
N ALA A 266 -9.23 19.50 11.28
CA ALA A 266 -9.52 19.73 9.87
C ALA A 266 -8.54 20.71 9.21
N ALA A 267 -8.25 21.83 9.88
CA ALA A 267 -7.30 22.82 9.38
C ALA A 267 -5.88 22.25 9.27
N TRP A 268 -5.41 21.55 10.31
CA TRP A 268 -4.11 20.88 10.31
C TRP A 268 -4.03 19.80 9.24
N GLY A 269 -5.02 18.91 9.18
CA GLY A 269 -5.06 17.83 8.21
C GLY A 269 -5.10 18.34 6.77
N ALA A 270 -5.91 19.37 6.48
CA ALA A 270 -5.95 19.99 5.17
C ALA A 270 -4.62 20.65 4.79
N ALA A 271 -3.95 21.32 5.73
CA ALA A 271 -2.62 21.87 5.51
C ALA A 271 -1.59 20.79 5.22
N VAL A 272 -1.60 19.67 5.96
CA VAL A 272 -0.69 18.54 5.73
C VAL A 272 -0.93 17.89 4.36
N ILE A 273 -2.19 17.60 4.00
CA ILE A 273 -2.54 17.03 2.69
C ILE A 273 -2.08 17.96 1.58
N THR A 274 -2.38 19.25 1.69
CA THR A 274 -1.99 20.26 0.69
C THR A 274 -0.47 20.34 0.56
N ALA A 275 0.26 20.35 1.69
CA ALA A 275 1.72 20.36 1.68
C ALA A 275 2.31 19.08 1.09
N ALA A 276 1.73 17.91 1.39
CA ALA A 276 2.17 16.63 0.85
C ALA A 276 1.95 16.55 -0.67
N ASP A 277 0.79 16.99 -1.14
CA ASP A 277 0.45 16.97 -2.56
C ASP A 277 1.26 18.00 -3.37
N LEU A 278 1.53 19.19 -2.82
CA LEU A 278 2.26 20.25 -3.52
C LEU A 278 3.78 20.11 -3.43
N LEU A 279 4.31 19.54 -2.34
CA LEU A 279 5.76 19.42 -2.11
C LEU A 279 6.25 18.00 -2.31
N LEU A 280 5.68 17.03 -1.57
CA LEU A 280 6.24 15.68 -1.51
C LEU A 280 6.00 14.89 -2.80
N ARG A 281 4.79 14.91 -3.37
CA ARG A 281 4.52 14.15 -4.61
C ARG A 281 5.45 14.56 -5.76
N PRO A 282 5.66 15.86 -6.07
CA PRO A 282 6.58 16.27 -7.13
C PRO A 282 8.05 15.99 -6.80
N LEU A 283 8.48 16.21 -5.55
CA LEU A 283 9.86 15.99 -5.13
C LEU A 283 10.25 14.51 -5.19
N VAL A 284 9.32 13.62 -4.87
CA VAL A 284 9.59 12.19 -4.75
C VAL A 284 9.34 11.43 -6.06
N THR A 285 8.35 11.84 -6.84
CA THR A 285 7.95 11.11 -8.06
C THR A 285 8.66 11.62 -9.32
N GLY A 286 9.25 12.82 -9.29
CA GLY A 286 9.85 13.47 -10.46
C GLY A 286 8.80 14.03 -11.44
N LYS A 287 9.23 14.80 -12.45
CA LYS A 287 8.34 15.34 -13.50
C LYS A 287 7.58 14.18 -14.16
N GLU A 288 6.26 14.17 -13.99
CA GLU A 288 5.36 13.08 -14.31
C GLU A 288 5.58 12.46 -15.71
N SER A 289 5.57 11.13 -15.78
CA SER A 289 4.93 10.50 -16.93
C SER A 289 3.44 10.79 -16.79
N SER A 290 2.85 11.54 -17.71
CA SER A 290 1.46 11.97 -17.66
C SER A 290 0.48 10.80 -17.85
N VAL A 291 0.37 9.92 -16.86
CA VAL A 291 -0.68 8.91 -16.81
C VAL A 291 -1.98 9.64 -16.47
N PRO A 292 -3.03 9.55 -17.30
CA PRO A 292 -4.30 10.22 -17.02
C PRO A 292 -4.86 9.79 -15.65
N PHE A 293 -5.46 10.73 -14.92
CA PHE A 293 -6.07 10.49 -13.61
C PHE A 293 -6.96 9.24 -13.58
N MET A 294 -7.79 9.06 -14.62
CA MET A 294 -8.69 7.91 -14.71
C MET A 294 -7.96 6.58 -14.80
N ALA A 295 -6.83 6.51 -15.52
CA ALA A 295 -6.02 5.31 -15.60
C ALA A 295 -5.39 4.96 -14.24
N LEU A 296 -4.93 5.98 -13.50
CA LEU A 296 -4.43 5.79 -12.13
C LEU A 296 -5.53 5.26 -11.21
N LEU A 297 -6.70 5.90 -11.19
CA LEU A 297 -7.82 5.48 -10.34
C LEU A 297 -8.29 4.05 -10.67
N LEU A 298 -8.46 3.73 -11.96
CA LEU A 298 -8.85 2.38 -12.40
C LEU A 298 -7.78 1.35 -12.08
N SER A 299 -6.49 1.71 -12.13
CA SER A 299 -5.40 0.79 -11.75
C SER A 299 -5.45 0.45 -10.25
N ILE A 300 -5.82 1.39 -9.39
CA ILE A 300 -6.00 1.16 -7.95
C ILE A 300 -7.17 0.22 -7.71
N LEU A 301 -8.33 0.51 -8.31
CA LEU A 301 -9.54 -0.30 -8.13
C LEU A 301 -9.38 -1.71 -8.73
N GLY A 302 -8.82 -1.79 -9.94
CA GLY A 302 -8.52 -3.05 -10.62
C GLY A 302 -7.45 -3.85 -9.89
N GLY A 303 -6.39 -3.18 -9.43
CA GLY A 303 -5.35 -3.78 -8.60
C GLY A 303 -5.92 -4.33 -7.31
N ALA A 304 -6.74 -3.56 -6.59
CA ALA A 304 -7.41 -4.01 -5.36
C ALA A 304 -8.30 -5.25 -5.59
N LYS A 305 -8.99 -5.30 -6.74
CA LYS A 305 -9.83 -6.45 -7.11
C LYS A 305 -9.02 -7.72 -7.40
N VAL A 306 -7.89 -7.60 -8.10
CA VAL A 306 -7.08 -8.76 -8.53
C VAL A 306 -6.12 -9.22 -7.44
N PHE A 307 -5.51 -8.27 -6.73
CA PHE A 307 -4.39 -8.51 -5.82
C PHE A 307 -4.69 -8.16 -4.35
N GLY A 308 -5.94 -7.79 -4.02
CA GLY A 308 -6.33 -7.39 -2.67
C GLY A 308 -5.64 -6.09 -2.23
N LEU A 309 -5.35 -5.97 -0.93
CA LEU A 309 -4.77 -4.75 -0.35
C LEU A 309 -3.43 -4.35 -0.99
N VAL A 310 -2.59 -5.33 -1.35
CA VAL A 310 -1.30 -5.06 -2.03
C VAL A 310 -1.52 -4.44 -3.41
N GLY A 311 -2.64 -4.76 -4.05
CA GLY A 311 -3.05 -4.23 -5.34
C GLY A 311 -3.29 -2.73 -5.39
N VAL A 312 -3.65 -2.11 -4.26
CA VAL A 312 -3.79 -0.65 -4.14
C VAL A 312 -2.46 0.04 -4.43
N ILE A 313 -1.35 -0.60 -4.05
CA ILE A 313 0.01 -0.11 -4.31
C ILE A 313 0.52 -0.64 -5.65
N ALA A 314 0.29 -1.93 -5.96
CA ALA A 314 0.77 -2.58 -7.17
C ALA A 314 0.15 -2.03 -8.46
N GLY A 315 -1.13 -1.68 -8.44
CA GLY A 315 -1.85 -1.20 -9.62
C GLY A 315 -1.20 0.04 -10.24
N PRO A 316 -1.06 1.15 -9.49
CA PRO A 316 -0.35 2.36 -9.93
C PRO A 316 1.06 2.07 -10.44
N LEU A 317 1.81 1.23 -9.74
CA LEU A 317 3.17 0.87 -10.14
C LEU A 317 3.20 0.18 -11.50
N LEU A 318 2.34 -0.81 -11.71
CA LEU A 318 2.28 -1.56 -12.96
C LEU A 318 1.88 -0.66 -14.13
N ILE A 319 0.88 0.21 -13.96
CA ILE A 319 0.46 1.11 -15.04
C ILE A 319 1.53 2.17 -15.34
N MET A 320 2.21 2.70 -14.33
CA MET A 320 3.30 3.67 -14.52
C MET A 320 4.53 3.03 -15.16
N LEU A 321 4.87 1.80 -14.78
CA LEU A 321 5.93 1.04 -15.44
C LEU A 321 5.58 0.74 -16.90
N ALA A 322 4.35 0.29 -17.17
CA ALA A 322 3.88 0.06 -18.53
C ALA A 322 3.93 1.36 -19.37
N ALA A 323 3.47 2.48 -18.82
CA ALA A 323 3.54 3.78 -19.48
C ALA A 323 4.99 4.24 -19.74
N SER A 324 5.89 4.06 -18.77
CA SER A 324 7.31 4.38 -18.92
C SER A 324 7.97 3.55 -20.02
N LEU A 325 7.72 2.23 -20.02
CA LEU A 325 8.23 1.34 -21.06
C LEU A 325 7.66 1.72 -22.44
N TRP A 326 6.35 1.98 -22.52
CA TRP A 326 5.68 2.42 -23.74
C TRP A 326 6.27 3.73 -24.30
N GLN A 327 6.49 4.73 -23.45
CA GLN A 327 7.10 5.99 -23.85
C GLN A 327 8.56 5.81 -24.28
N SER A 328 9.32 4.99 -23.57
CA SER A 328 10.71 4.67 -23.95
C SER A 328 10.81 3.99 -25.32
N TRP A 329 9.80 3.18 -25.66
CA TRP A 329 9.70 2.52 -26.96
C TRP A 329 9.29 3.48 -28.08
N LEU A 330 8.33 4.39 -27.83
CA LEU A 330 7.88 5.39 -28.81
C LEU A 330 8.92 6.46 -29.12
N ARG A 331 9.79 6.83 -28.16
CA ARG A 331 10.89 7.79 -28.38
C ARG A 331 12.02 7.13 -29.18
N GLN A 332 11.74 6.78 -30.43
CA GLN A 332 12.75 6.52 -31.46
C GLN A 332 13.34 7.88 -31.89
N PRO A 333 14.63 8.18 -31.68
CA PRO A 333 15.24 9.34 -32.31
C PRO A 333 15.24 9.09 -33.81
N GLN A 334 14.69 10.06 -34.55
CA GLN A 334 14.87 10.19 -35.98
C GLN A 334 16.38 10.13 -36.25
N LEU A 335 16.81 9.19 -37.09
CA LEU A 335 18.17 9.22 -37.64
C LEU A 335 18.34 10.59 -38.33
N PRO A 336 19.44 11.32 -38.12
CA PRO A 336 19.71 12.52 -38.92
C PRO A 336 19.67 12.11 -40.40
N PRO A 337 19.09 12.95 -41.28
CA PRO A 337 19.01 12.64 -42.70
C PRO A 337 20.42 12.32 -43.23
N PRO A 338 20.56 11.30 -44.11
CA PRO A 338 21.85 11.01 -44.72
C PRO A 338 22.35 12.27 -45.42
N ALA A 339 23.57 12.69 -45.05
CA ALA A 339 24.31 13.74 -45.73
C ALA A 339 24.71 13.31 -47.13
#